data_AF-A0A9D3RLP8-F1
#
_entry.id   AF-A0A9D3RLP8-F1
#
_cell.length_a   1.000
_cell.length_b   1.000
_cell.length_c   1.000
_cell.angle_alpha   90.00
_cell.angle_beta   90.00
_cell.angle_gamma   90.00
#
_symmetry.space_group_name_H-M   'P 1'
#
loop_
_entity.id
_entity.type
_entity.pdbx_description
1 polymer ?
#
loop_
_entity_poly.entity_id
_entity_poly.type
_entity_poly.pdbx_seq_one_letter_code
_entity_poly.pdbx_strand_id
1 'polypeptide(L)'
;MSVEHGPGQPEGAEVGALHHVPVGAAEDAAGGGRPGGGRGDPLRGAGPLPLRLPPVQAGRPRGPSPAPALLEVSRVVPLYSLVQDNVTKEAFKSATMSSYWCAGKGDVIDNWCRCDLTAFGKDGLPNCSPLRQPVLRLAPHLEPSSTMVALEWVDVEPIIGYKVSDYIIQHKRVEDQSEAEIYTGEAPPPRGGGGGGGGGGRVVLALWV
;
A
#
# COMPACT_ATOMS: atom_id res chain seq x y z
N MET A 1 21.52 -1.67 -64.43
CA MET A 1 22.36 -2.71 -63.80
C MET A 1 21.56 -3.34 -62.68
N SER A 2 21.72 -4.66 -62.51
CA SER A 2 21.31 -5.55 -61.40
C SER A 2 21.53 -4.96 -59.98
N VAL A 3 20.90 -5.40 -58.86
CA VAL A 3 19.90 -6.47 -58.60
C VAL A 3 19.23 -6.29 -57.20
N GLU A 4 17.95 -6.64 -57.12
CA GLU A 4 17.03 -7.14 -56.05
C GLU A 4 17.11 -7.00 -54.49
N HIS A 5 15.89 -7.15 -53.92
CA HIS A 5 15.41 -7.82 -52.67
C HIS A 5 15.27 -7.06 -51.32
N GLY A 6 14.05 -7.16 -50.72
CA GLY A 6 13.64 -6.70 -49.36
C GLY A 6 13.79 -7.78 -48.26
N PRO A 7 13.04 -7.84 -47.12
CA PRO A 7 11.74 -7.22 -46.71
C PRO A 7 11.82 -6.41 -45.36
N GLY A 8 10.81 -6.08 -44.52
CA GLY A 8 9.31 -6.06 -44.56
C GLY A 8 8.63 -6.11 -43.14
N GLN A 9 7.47 -5.43 -42.97
CA GLN A 9 6.63 -5.28 -41.73
C GLN A 9 7.33 -4.62 -40.48
N PRO A 10 6.63 -4.20 -39.38
CA PRO A 10 5.31 -4.60 -38.84
C PRO A 10 4.16 -3.58 -39.00
N GLU A 11 2.93 -4.08 -38.96
CA GLU A 11 1.68 -3.29 -38.79
C GLU A 11 1.35 -3.07 -37.31
N GLY A 12 0.39 -2.17 -37.03
CA GLY A 12 0.09 -1.68 -35.69
C GLY A 12 -0.68 -2.65 -34.79
N ALA A 13 -0.51 -2.48 -33.48
CA ALA A 13 -1.28 -3.16 -32.45
C ALA A 13 -2.56 -2.38 -32.10
N GLU A 14 -3.73 -2.98 -32.31
CA GLU A 14 -5.00 -2.47 -31.77
C GLU A 14 -5.17 -2.84 -30.30
N VAL A 15 -5.68 -1.90 -29.50
CA VAL A 15 -5.96 -2.10 -28.07
C VAL A 15 -7.46 -2.37 -27.90
N GLY A 16 -7.82 -3.65 -27.77
CA GLY A 16 -9.21 -4.09 -27.62
C GLY A 16 -9.89 -3.57 -26.34
N ALA A 17 -11.12 -3.08 -26.48
CA ALA A 17 -11.90 -2.50 -25.38
C ALA A 17 -12.62 -3.56 -24.51
N LEU A 18 -13.05 -3.12 -23.32
CA LEU A 18 -13.83 -3.89 -22.35
C LEU A 18 -15.09 -4.54 -22.95
N HIS A 19 -15.29 -5.82 -22.67
CA HIS A 19 -16.60 -6.48 -22.79
C HIS A 19 -17.01 -7.10 -21.45
N HIS A 20 -18.19 -6.72 -20.98
CA HIS A 20 -18.91 -7.43 -19.91
C HIS A 20 -19.46 -8.76 -20.46
N VAL A 21 -19.23 -9.87 -19.76
CA VAL A 21 -19.86 -11.17 -20.04
C VAL A 21 -20.43 -11.74 -18.71
N PRO A 22 -21.61 -12.39 -18.70
CA PRO A 22 -22.29 -12.76 -17.46
C PRO A 22 -21.81 -14.08 -16.87
N VAL A 23 -22.13 -14.28 -15.58
CA VAL A 23 -21.88 -15.52 -14.83
C VAL A 23 -22.70 -16.68 -15.41
N GLY A 24 -22.03 -17.75 -15.84
CA GLY A 24 -22.59 -19.06 -16.15
C GLY A 24 -22.10 -20.10 -15.12
N ALA A 25 -22.97 -21.02 -14.73
CA ALA A 25 -22.73 -21.96 -13.63
C ALA A 25 -21.77 -23.11 -13.98
N ALA A 26 -21.15 -23.70 -12.95
CA ALA A 26 -20.46 -24.98 -13.00
C ALA A 26 -20.92 -25.86 -11.82
N GLU A 27 -21.22 -27.12 -12.10
CA GLU A 27 -21.70 -28.13 -11.14
C GLU A 27 -20.56 -28.86 -10.40
N ASP A 28 -20.94 -29.65 -9.39
CA ASP A 28 -20.12 -30.36 -8.42
C ASP A 28 -18.98 -31.27 -8.96
N ALA A 29 -17.89 -31.31 -8.20
CA ALA A 29 -17.07 -32.50 -8.02
C ALA A 29 -16.47 -32.55 -6.59
N ALA A 30 -16.52 -33.72 -5.95
CA ALA A 30 -16.32 -33.85 -4.50
C ALA A 30 -14.92 -34.31 -4.06
N GLY A 31 -14.58 -33.99 -2.81
CA GLY A 31 -13.86 -34.90 -1.90
C GLY A 31 -12.33 -34.94 -1.96
N GLY A 32 -11.66 -34.12 -1.13
CA GLY A 32 -10.19 -34.14 -1.01
C GLY A 32 -9.63 -33.42 0.23
N GLY A 33 -10.17 -33.68 1.43
CA GLY A 33 -9.81 -32.94 2.65
C GLY A 33 -8.39 -33.22 3.16
N ARG A 34 -7.42 -32.37 2.79
CA ARG A 34 -6.11 -32.27 3.48
C ARG A 34 -6.15 -31.13 4.51
N PRO A 35 -5.64 -31.32 5.75
CA PRO A 35 -5.55 -30.23 6.71
C PRO A 35 -4.51 -29.20 6.25
N GLY A 36 -4.97 -28.01 5.88
CA GLY A 36 -4.12 -26.90 5.44
C GLY A 36 -3.26 -26.34 6.57
N GLY A 37 -2.04 -25.88 6.24
CA GLY A 37 -1.03 -25.43 7.20
C GLY A 37 -1.33 -24.08 7.85
N GLY A 38 -2.31 -24.03 8.76
CA GLY A 38 -2.59 -22.85 9.57
C GLY A 38 -1.41 -22.52 10.50
N ARG A 39 -0.78 -21.36 10.28
CA ARG A 39 0.14 -20.75 11.25
C ARG A 39 -0.68 -19.83 12.15
N GLY A 40 -0.51 -19.94 13.46
CA GLY A 40 -1.19 -19.05 14.42
C GLY A 40 -0.52 -17.68 14.49
N ASP A 41 -1.31 -16.61 14.32
CA ASP A 41 -0.82 -15.24 14.45
C ASP A 41 -0.50 -14.84 15.90
N PRO A 42 0.43 -13.89 16.13
CA PRO A 42 0.76 -13.40 17.47
C PRO A 42 -0.41 -12.62 18.10
N LEU A 43 -1.06 -13.23 19.09
CA LEU A 43 -2.10 -12.58 19.89
C LEU A 43 -1.51 -11.40 20.71
N ARG A 44 -1.81 -10.15 20.30
CA ARG A 44 -1.58 -8.97 21.14
C ARG A 44 -2.58 -8.98 22.29
N GLY A 45 -2.13 -9.48 23.44
CA GLY A 45 -2.94 -9.66 24.64
C GLY A 45 -3.46 -11.08 24.76
N ALA A 46 -3.43 -11.63 25.97
CA ALA A 46 -3.98 -12.94 26.27
C ALA A 46 -5.52 -12.89 26.22
N GLY A 47 -6.09 -13.15 25.04
CA GLY A 47 -7.52 -13.34 24.89
C GLY A 47 -8.00 -14.57 25.70
N PRO A 48 -9.14 -14.48 26.41
CA PRO A 48 -9.71 -15.66 27.06
C PRO A 48 -10.23 -16.64 26.00
N LEU A 49 -9.70 -17.86 25.99
CA LEU A 49 -10.26 -18.98 25.23
C LEU A 49 -11.61 -19.41 25.81
N PRO A 50 -12.51 -19.90 24.95
CA PRO A 50 -13.24 -19.12 23.94
C PRO A 50 -14.33 -18.26 24.60
N LEU A 51 -15.17 -17.56 23.82
CA LEU A 51 -16.44 -17.00 24.34
C LEU A 51 -17.52 -18.08 24.52
N ARG A 52 -17.16 -19.15 25.23
CA ARG A 52 -18.08 -19.82 26.14
C ARG A 52 -18.01 -18.98 27.42
N LEU A 53 -19.12 -18.40 27.86
CA LEU A 53 -19.20 -17.56 29.06
C LEU A 53 -18.33 -18.17 30.18
N PRO A 54 -17.42 -17.39 30.79
CA PRO A 54 -16.36 -17.95 31.64
C PRO A 54 -16.98 -18.84 32.70
N PRO A 55 -16.52 -20.10 32.85
CA PRO A 55 -17.16 -21.02 33.77
C PRO A 55 -17.03 -20.45 35.18
N VAL A 56 -18.18 -20.19 35.80
CA VAL A 56 -18.27 -19.91 37.24
C VAL A 56 -17.93 -21.21 37.97
N GLN A 57 -16.64 -21.53 38.03
CA GLN A 57 -16.14 -22.63 38.84
C GLN A 57 -16.24 -22.23 40.31
N ALA A 58 -17.36 -22.58 40.92
CA ALA A 58 -17.53 -22.55 42.36
C ALA A 58 -16.44 -23.44 43.00
N GLY A 59 -15.46 -22.83 43.66
CA GLY A 59 -14.46 -23.54 44.47
C GLY A 59 -12.99 -23.22 44.22
N ARG A 60 -12.60 -22.51 43.14
CA ARG A 60 -11.20 -22.07 43.00
C ARG A 60 -11.00 -20.72 43.73
N PRO A 61 -9.95 -20.55 44.56
CA PRO A 61 -9.60 -19.25 45.10
C PRO A 61 -9.43 -18.24 43.97
N ARG A 62 -10.06 -17.07 44.09
CA ARG A 62 -9.90 -15.97 43.14
C ARG A 62 -8.46 -15.46 43.24
N GLY A 63 -7.58 -16.00 42.40
CA GLY A 63 -6.33 -15.33 42.07
C GLY A 63 -6.64 -13.91 41.56
N PRO A 64 -5.75 -12.93 41.78
CA PRO A 64 -6.02 -11.55 41.42
C PRO A 64 -6.41 -11.46 39.94
N SER A 65 -7.52 -10.79 39.65
CA SER A 65 -7.97 -10.55 38.28
C SER A 65 -6.86 -9.86 37.49
N PRO A 66 -6.58 -10.28 36.24
CA PRO A 66 -5.50 -9.68 35.45
C PRO A 66 -5.74 -8.17 35.29
N ALA A 67 -4.66 -7.39 35.36
CA ALA A 67 -4.73 -5.95 35.20
C ALA A 67 -5.27 -5.60 33.80
N PRO A 68 -6.18 -4.62 33.68
CA PRO A 68 -6.70 -4.20 32.38
C PRO A 68 -5.58 -3.60 31.53
N ALA A 69 -5.48 -4.03 30.27
CA ALA A 69 -4.55 -3.49 29.29
C ALA A 69 -5.23 -2.42 28.43
N LEU A 70 -4.47 -1.43 27.95
CA LEU A 70 -4.95 -0.46 26.98
C LEU A 70 -5.19 -1.16 25.63
N LEU A 71 -6.46 -1.23 25.21
CA LEU A 71 -6.86 -1.82 23.92
C LEU A 71 -6.93 -0.76 22.82
N GLU A 72 -7.58 0.38 23.11
CA GLU A 72 -7.87 1.43 22.14
C GLU A 72 -7.80 2.83 22.79
N VAL A 73 -7.40 3.84 22.02
CA VAL A 73 -7.44 5.25 22.42
C VAL A 73 -8.55 5.93 21.60
N SER A 74 -9.72 6.10 22.20
CA SER A 74 -10.91 6.60 21.50
C SER A 74 -10.92 8.11 21.25
N ARG A 75 -10.12 8.89 22.00
CA ARG A 75 -9.99 10.36 21.88
C ARG A 75 -8.59 10.80 22.25
N VAL A 76 -8.07 11.80 21.53
CA VAL A 76 -6.82 12.49 21.84
C VAL A 76 -7.04 14.00 21.90
N VAL A 77 -6.31 14.68 22.77
CA VAL A 77 -6.30 16.16 22.88
C VAL A 77 -4.84 16.60 22.73
N PRO A 78 -4.51 17.53 21.83
CA PRO A 78 -3.12 17.94 21.63
C PRO A 78 -2.59 18.73 22.84
N LEU A 79 -1.33 18.49 23.21
CA LEU A 79 -0.73 19.06 24.41
C LEU A 79 -0.62 20.60 24.37
N TYR A 80 -0.50 21.20 23.19
CA TYR A 80 -0.50 22.67 23.05
C TYR A 80 -1.81 23.34 23.51
N SER A 81 -2.92 22.58 23.63
CA SER A 81 -4.16 23.10 24.21
C SER A 81 -4.07 23.38 25.71
N LEU A 82 -3.05 22.85 26.40
CA LEU A 82 -2.79 23.10 27.82
C LEU A 82 -1.91 24.34 28.05
N VAL A 83 -1.34 24.91 26.99
CA VAL A 83 -0.50 26.12 27.05
C VAL A 83 -1.39 27.36 27.07
N GLN A 84 -1.22 28.21 28.09
CA GLN A 84 -2.03 29.42 28.28
C GLN A 84 -1.54 30.62 27.45
N ASP A 85 -0.22 30.75 27.28
CA ASP A 85 0.38 31.79 26.45
C ASP A 85 0.19 31.47 24.96
N ASN A 86 -0.38 32.42 24.21
CA ASN A 86 -0.67 32.25 22.79
C ASN A 86 0.60 32.12 21.93
N VAL A 87 1.69 32.81 22.29
CA VAL A 87 2.94 32.77 21.52
C VAL A 87 3.58 31.38 21.64
N THR A 88 3.74 30.90 22.86
CA THR A 88 4.27 29.56 23.16
C THR A 88 3.36 28.46 22.60
N LYS A 89 2.04 28.66 22.65
CA LYS A 89 1.06 27.70 22.09
C LYS A 89 1.22 27.53 20.58
N GLU A 90 1.29 28.61 19.82
CA GLU A 90 1.44 28.53 18.36
C GLU A 90 2.84 28.02 17.98
N ALA A 91 3.90 28.40 18.71
CA ALA A 91 5.25 27.84 18.51
C ALA A 91 5.33 26.33 18.81
N PHE A 92 4.63 25.85 19.86
CA PHE A 92 4.60 24.42 20.16
C PHE A 92 3.73 23.64 19.16
N LYS A 93 2.65 24.25 18.66
CA LYS A 93 1.82 23.69 17.58
C LYS A 93 2.60 23.58 16.27
N SER A 94 3.36 24.61 15.84
CA SER A 94 4.18 24.54 14.64
C SER A 94 5.29 23.48 14.77
N ALA A 95 6.00 23.43 15.91
CA ALA A 95 7.00 22.40 16.20
C ALA A 95 6.38 20.98 16.19
N THR A 96 5.18 20.80 16.76
CA THR A 96 4.45 19.53 16.71
C THR A 96 4.15 19.12 15.26
N MET A 97 3.62 20.04 14.44
CA MET A 97 3.32 19.78 13.03
C MET A 97 4.58 19.46 12.22
N SER A 98 5.67 20.21 12.44
CA SER A 98 6.99 19.96 11.85
C SER A 98 7.52 18.56 12.20
N SER A 99 7.48 18.17 13.48
CA SER A 99 7.96 16.86 13.93
C SER A 99 7.19 15.69 13.31
N TYR A 100 5.87 15.84 13.10
CA TYR A 100 5.01 14.77 12.62
C TYR A 100 5.01 14.64 11.09
N TRP A 101 4.93 15.75 10.33
CA TRP A 101 4.81 15.73 8.87
C TRP A 101 6.14 15.94 8.12
N CYS A 102 7.06 16.68 8.72
CA CYS A 102 8.33 17.13 8.11
C CYS A 102 9.56 16.62 8.87
N ALA A 103 9.40 15.57 9.68
CA ALA A 103 10.44 14.92 10.49
C ALA A 103 11.28 15.86 11.37
N GLY A 104 10.76 17.05 11.71
CA GLY A 104 11.47 18.08 12.48
C GLY A 104 12.56 18.82 11.70
N LYS A 105 12.55 18.78 10.36
CA LYS A 105 13.54 19.42 9.48
C LYS A 105 12.92 20.37 8.45
N GLY A 106 11.94 21.14 8.89
CA GLY A 106 11.20 22.08 8.06
C GLY A 106 9.82 22.39 8.62
N ASP A 107 9.22 23.46 8.12
CA ASP A 107 7.91 23.95 8.57
C ASP A 107 6.76 23.43 7.72
N VAL A 108 5.58 23.27 8.32
CA VAL A 108 4.33 23.04 7.56
C VAL A 108 3.78 24.39 7.12
N ILE A 109 3.60 24.55 5.81
CA ILE A 109 2.91 25.69 5.20
C ILE A 109 1.75 25.12 4.41
N ASP A 110 0.52 25.58 4.67
CA ASP A 110 -0.71 25.00 4.14
C ASP A 110 -0.74 23.46 4.31
N ASN A 111 -0.61 22.71 3.21
CA ASN A 111 -0.58 21.24 3.17
C ASN A 111 0.78 20.67 2.68
N TRP A 112 1.85 21.46 2.69
CA TRP A 112 3.19 21.04 2.24
C TRP A 112 4.27 21.31 3.30
N CYS A 113 5.37 20.56 3.22
CA CYS A 113 6.53 20.76 4.07
C CYS A 113 7.58 21.63 3.38
N ARG A 114 7.89 22.80 3.95
CA ARG A 114 9.03 23.62 3.56
C ARG A 114 10.29 23.09 4.26
N CYS A 115 11.03 22.23 3.57
CA CYS A 115 12.25 21.62 4.12
C CYS A 115 13.38 22.63 4.35
N ASP A 116 14.13 22.44 5.44
CA ASP A 116 15.38 23.14 5.71
C ASP A 116 16.50 22.68 4.76
N LEU A 117 17.53 23.51 4.58
CA LEU A 117 18.70 23.20 3.74
C LEU A 117 19.44 21.90 4.16
N THR A 118 19.32 21.50 5.43
CA THR A 118 19.90 20.26 6.00
C THR A 118 19.09 19.00 5.70
N ALA A 119 17.92 19.15 5.07
CA ALA A 119 16.97 18.07 4.80
C ALA A 119 16.90 17.67 3.32
N PHE A 120 17.77 18.21 2.48
CA PHE A 120 17.88 17.82 1.08
C PHE A 120 18.68 16.52 0.93
N GLY A 121 18.30 15.69 -0.02
CA GLY A 121 18.99 14.45 -0.38
C GLY A 121 20.30 14.72 -1.13
N LYS A 122 21.04 13.64 -1.44
CA LYS A 122 22.29 13.70 -2.23
C LYS A 122 22.04 14.14 -3.68
N ASP A 123 20.81 13.99 -4.14
CA ASP A 123 20.24 14.42 -5.41
C ASP A 123 19.81 15.90 -5.43
N GLY A 124 19.83 16.58 -4.27
CA GLY A 124 19.30 17.93 -4.13
C GLY A 124 17.77 18.01 -4.10
N LEU A 125 17.07 16.90 -3.85
CA LEU A 125 15.61 16.89 -3.69
C LEU A 125 15.21 17.03 -2.21
N PRO A 126 14.04 17.63 -1.89
CA PRO A 126 13.59 17.77 -0.50
C PRO A 126 13.23 16.42 0.12
N ASN A 127 13.81 16.09 1.28
CA ASN A 127 13.63 14.80 1.97
C ASN A 127 13.24 14.97 3.46
N CYS A 128 12.54 16.06 3.80
CA CYS A 128 12.01 16.26 5.16
C CYS A 128 10.68 15.52 5.40
N SER A 129 9.84 15.33 4.37
CA SER A 129 8.60 14.55 4.50
C SER A 129 8.84 13.09 4.08
N PRO A 130 8.51 12.10 4.91
CA PRO A 130 8.97 10.72 4.73
C PRO A 130 8.14 9.95 3.68
N LEU A 131 8.65 9.87 2.44
CA LEU A 131 8.04 9.10 1.35
C LEU A 131 7.82 7.64 1.75
N ARG A 132 6.56 7.19 1.78
CA ARG A 132 6.19 5.81 2.07
C ARG A 132 6.30 4.95 0.81
N GLN A 133 6.77 3.72 0.96
CA GLN A 133 6.82 2.76 -0.15
C GLN A 133 5.42 2.20 -0.44
N PRO A 134 4.92 2.27 -1.68
CA PRO A 134 3.65 1.63 -2.05
C PRO A 134 3.79 0.10 -2.00
N VAL A 135 2.80 -0.56 -1.41
CA VAL A 135 2.75 -2.03 -1.34
C VAL A 135 1.84 -2.53 -2.44
N LEU A 136 2.45 -3.08 -3.50
CA LEU A 136 1.75 -3.72 -4.60
C LEU A 136 1.27 -5.12 -4.18
N ARG A 137 -0.01 -5.42 -4.40
CA ARG A 137 -0.65 -6.68 -4.00
C ARG A 137 -1.46 -7.26 -5.15
N LEU A 138 -1.65 -8.58 -5.16
CA LEU A 138 -2.69 -9.21 -5.99
C LEU A 138 -4.07 -8.73 -5.52
N ALA A 139 -4.95 -8.47 -6.48
CA ALA A 139 -6.34 -8.14 -6.23
C ALA A 139 -7.05 -9.29 -5.48
N PRO A 140 -7.59 -9.07 -4.26
CA PRO A 140 -8.10 -10.17 -3.42
C PRO A 140 -9.39 -10.80 -3.94
N HIS A 141 -10.02 -10.18 -4.95
CA HIS A 141 -11.28 -10.63 -5.56
C HIS A 141 -11.12 -11.04 -7.04
N LEU A 142 -9.88 -11.11 -7.55
CA LEU A 142 -9.57 -11.63 -8.88
C LEU A 142 -8.43 -12.64 -8.74
N GLU A 143 -8.78 -13.93 -8.79
CA GLU A 143 -7.79 -15.00 -8.79
C GLU A 143 -6.97 -14.96 -10.09
N PRO A 144 -5.63 -15.02 -10.03
CA PRO A 144 -4.80 -14.97 -11.24
C PRO A 144 -5.02 -16.20 -12.12
N SER A 145 -5.07 -16.00 -13.42
CA SER A 145 -5.18 -17.06 -14.43
C SER A 145 -3.86 -17.19 -15.22
N SER A 146 -3.79 -18.16 -16.13
CA SER A 146 -2.68 -18.29 -17.08
C SER A 146 -2.48 -17.09 -18.01
N THR A 147 -3.50 -16.22 -18.15
CA THR A 147 -3.50 -15.07 -19.06
C THR A 147 -3.79 -13.72 -18.39
N MET A 148 -4.11 -13.70 -17.09
CA MET A 148 -4.48 -12.48 -16.38
C MET A 148 -3.93 -12.44 -14.95
N VAL A 149 -3.30 -11.32 -14.61
CA VAL A 149 -2.93 -10.97 -13.23
C VAL A 149 -3.45 -9.57 -12.92
N ALA A 150 -4.22 -9.42 -11.84
CA ALA A 150 -4.71 -8.14 -11.37
C ALA A 150 -3.95 -7.66 -10.13
N LEU A 151 -3.49 -6.42 -10.15
CA LEU A 151 -2.66 -5.79 -9.13
C LEU A 151 -3.34 -4.52 -8.60
N GLU A 152 -3.23 -4.33 -7.28
CA GLU A 152 -3.78 -3.21 -6.52
C GLU A 152 -2.73 -2.64 -5.58
N TRP A 153 -2.77 -1.33 -5.36
CA TRP A 153 -2.01 -0.65 -4.33
C TRP A 153 -2.88 0.43 -3.68
N VAL A 154 -2.56 0.79 -2.44
CA VAL A 154 -3.16 1.95 -1.77
C VAL A 154 -2.28 3.16 -2.07
N ASP A 155 -2.90 4.32 -2.31
CA ASP A 155 -2.16 5.57 -2.50
C ASP A 155 -1.36 5.90 -1.23
N VAL A 156 -0.09 6.28 -1.41
CA VAL A 156 0.82 6.63 -0.32
C VAL A 156 0.87 8.13 -0.05
N GLU A 157 0.13 8.96 -0.77
CA GLU A 157 0.12 10.41 -0.55
C GLU A 157 -0.43 10.79 0.85
N PRO A 158 0.30 11.59 1.64
CA PRO A 158 -0.17 12.11 2.91
C PRO A 158 -1.07 13.33 2.72
N ILE A 159 -1.92 13.58 3.72
CA ILE A 159 -2.74 14.80 3.79
C ILE A 159 -1.85 16.06 3.75
N ILE A 160 -0.71 16.02 4.45
CA ILE A 160 0.29 17.10 4.50
C ILE A 160 1.67 16.51 4.20
N GLY A 161 2.45 17.16 3.33
CA GLY A 161 3.84 16.76 3.07
C GLY A 161 4.17 16.70 1.58
N TYR A 162 4.74 15.57 1.13
CA TYR A 162 4.97 15.29 -0.28
C TYR A 162 3.67 15.08 -1.06
N LYS A 163 3.76 15.16 -2.38
CA LYS A 163 2.69 14.85 -3.33
C LYS A 163 3.18 13.83 -4.34
N VAL A 164 2.33 12.86 -4.67
CA VAL A 164 2.69 11.76 -5.58
C VAL A 164 2.36 12.18 -7.01
N SER A 165 3.38 12.36 -7.84
CA SER A 165 3.22 12.76 -9.23
C SER A 165 2.91 11.59 -10.17
N ASP A 166 3.46 10.40 -9.89
CA ASP A 166 3.35 9.23 -10.76
C ASP A 166 3.66 7.92 -10.01
N TYR A 167 3.23 6.79 -10.57
CA TYR A 167 3.51 5.42 -10.10
C TYR A 167 4.17 4.59 -11.21
N ILE A 168 5.49 4.42 -11.11
CA ILE A 168 6.27 3.62 -12.07
C ILE A 168 6.14 2.13 -11.71
N ILE A 169 5.52 1.34 -12.60
CA ILE A 169 5.37 -0.11 -12.45
C ILE A 169 6.13 -0.79 -13.59
N GLN A 170 7.06 -1.69 -13.28
CA GLN A 170 7.77 -2.48 -14.27
C GLN A 170 7.35 -3.95 -14.17
N HIS A 171 7.25 -4.62 -15.31
CA HIS A 171 6.95 -6.05 -15.38
C HIS A 171 7.91 -6.74 -16.36
N LYS A 172 8.26 -7.99 -16.06
CA LYS A 172 9.09 -8.86 -16.91
C LYS A 172 8.60 -10.30 -16.74
N ARG A 173 8.34 -11.00 -17.86
CA ARG A 173 8.24 -12.47 -17.88
C ARG A 173 9.67 -13.02 -17.81
N VAL A 174 9.95 -13.86 -16.82
CA VAL A 174 11.26 -14.49 -16.64
C VAL A 174 11.11 -15.95 -17.04
N GLU A 175 11.83 -16.36 -18.09
CA GLU A 175 11.76 -17.73 -18.61
C GLU A 175 12.85 -18.61 -17.97
N ASP A 176 14.07 -18.10 -17.87
CA ASP A 176 15.18 -18.74 -17.16
C ASP A 176 15.55 -18.01 -15.85
N GLN A 177 15.81 -18.77 -14.78
CA GLN A 177 16.15 -18.19 -13.46
C GLN A 177 17.42 -17.33 -13.47
N SER A 178 18.35 -17.55 -14.41
CA SER A 178 19.55 -16.73 -14.60
C SER A 178 19.24 -15.32 -15.14
N GLU A 179 18.06 -15.10 -15.75
CA GLU A 179 17.66 -13.78 -16.25
C GLU A 179 16.95 -12.91 -15.20
N ALA A 180 16.79 -13.42 -13.98
CA ALA A 180 16.26 -12.66 -12.85
C ALA A 180 17.27 -11.62 -12.32
N GLU A 181 18.57 -11.83 -12.57
CA GLU A 181 19.61 -10.84 -12.27
C GLU A 181 19.65 -9.73 -13.33
N ILE A 182 18.85 -8.70 -13.09
CA ILE A 182 19.01 -7.33 -13.60
C ILE A 182 18.69 -7.16 -15.11
N TYR A 183 17.42 -6.91 -15.42
CA TYR A 183 17.02 -6.11 -16.59
C TYR A 183 15.75 -5.30 -16.27
N THR A 184 15.78 -3.99 -16.51
CA THR A 184 14.61 -3.10 -16.33
C THR A 184 13.53 -3.45 -17.34
N GLY A 185 12.37 -3.89 -16.85
CA GLY A 185 11.22 -4.28 -17.68
C GLY A 185 10.55 -3.09 -18.37
N GLU A 186 9.69 -3.40 -19.33
CA GLU A 186 8.97 -2.38 -20.11
C GLU A 186 8.07 -1.54 -19.20
N ALA A 187 8.29 -0.23 -19.21
CA ALA A 187 7.48 0.73 -18.49
C ALA A 187 6.19 1.00 -19.29
N PRO A 188 5.00 0.75 -18.73
CA PRO A 188 3.75 1.12 -19.38
C PRO A 188 3.73 2.65 -19.58
N PRO A 189 3.16 3.15 -20.68
CA PRO A 189 3.21 4.57 -21.00
C PRO A 189 2.49 5.40 -19.91
N PRO A 190 3.02 6.60 -19.58
CA PRO A 190 2.46 7.44 -18.51
C PRO A 190 1.04 7.85 -18.86
N ARG A 191 0.05 7.21 -18.22
CA ARG A 191 -1.33 7.67 -18.23
C ARG A 191 -1.43 8.83 -17.27
N GLY A 192 -1.44 10.06 -17.82
CA GLY A 192 -1.61 11.28 -17.05
C GLY A 192 -2.80 11.18 -16.10
N GLY A 193 -2.51 11.08 -14.80
CA GLY A 193 -3.51 11.03 -13.75
C GLY A 193 -4.25 12.36 -13.68
N GLY A 194 -5.49 12.40 -14.16
CA GLY A 194 -6.40 13.51 -13.90
C GLY A 194 -6.55 13.68 -12.39
N GLY A 195 -6.17 14.85 -11.87
CA GLY A 195 -6.04 15.05 -10.43
C GLY A 195 -7.37 15.01 -9.66
N GLY A 196 -7.28 14.67 -8.38
CA GLY A 196 -8.37 14.84 -7.42
C GLY A 196 -9.13 13.56 -7.06
N GLY A 197 -8.57 12.77 -6.13
CA GLY A 197 -9.30 11.67 -5.50
C GLY A 197 -8.36 10.70 -4.81
N GLY A 198 -8.24 10.80 -3.48
CA GLY A 198 -7.45 9.86 -2.67
C GLY A 198 -8.06 8.46 -2.72
N GLY A 199 -7.50 7.61 -3.58
CA GLY A 199 -7.93 6.24 -3.84
C GLY A 199 -6.86 5.57 -4.70
N GLY A 200 -6.32 4.45 -4.20
CA GLY A 200 -5.16 3.80 -4.82
C GLY A 200 -5.43 3.24 -6.21
N GLY A 201 -4.35 2.93 -6.94
CA GLY A 201 -4.44 2.47 -8.31
C GLY A 201 -4.68 0.97 -8.46
N ARG A 202 -5.10 0.60 -9.67
CA ARG A 202 -5.35 -0.78 -10.08
C ARG A 202 -4.88 -0.99 -11.52
N VAL A 203 -4.13 -2.06 -11.76
CA VAL A 203 -3.66 -2.46 -13.10
C VAL A 203 -3.96 -3.94 -13.31
N VAL A 204 -4.50 -4.29 -14.47
CA VAL A 204 -4.67 -5.67 -14.91
C VAL A 204 -3.67 -5.93 -16.02
N LEU A 205 -2.75 -6.86 -15.79
CA LEU A 205 -1.77 -7.30 -16.77
C LEU A 205 -2.34 -8.51 -17.51
N ALA A 206 -2.49 -8.37 -18.84
CA ALA A 206 -2.77 -9.47 -19.73
C ALA A 206 -1.45 -10.17 -20.08
N LEU A 207 -1.28 -11.41 -19.62
CA LEU A 207 -0.17 -12.27 -20.00
C LEU A 207 -0.52 -12.92 -21.34
N TRP A 208 -0.09 -12.30 -22.43
CA TRP A 208 -0.09 -12.96 -23.74
C TRP A 208 0.94 -14.10 -23.70
N VAL A 209 0.50 -15.30 -24.11
CA VAL A 209 1.27 -16.55 -24.05
C VAL A 209 2.12 -16.70 -25.30
#